data_AF-A0A937PL25-F1
#
_entry.id   AF-A0A937PL25-F1
#
_cell.length_a   1.000
_cell.length_b   1.000
_cell.length_c   1.000
_cell.angle_alpha   90.00
_cell.angle_beta   90.00
_cell.angle_gamma   90.00
#
_symmetry.space_group_name_H-M   'P 1'
#
loop_
_entity.id
_entity.type
_entity.pdbx_description
1 polymer ?
#
loop_
_entity_poly.entity_id
_entity_poly.type
_entity_poly.pdbx_seq_one_letter_code
_entity_poly.pdbx_strand_id
1 'polypeptide(L)'
;MNLFKRCLLQGICCLALGLLISGCATIDNSQDLEIQQLRGRIDFLEEEVRKERDENLLLSEELSEARLTAEELVSQEDIERIVVKIPTATQIQTALKNAGFYQGKIDGVIGPKTKEAIRNFQKAKGLSPDGTVGSKTWDNLAEYLNLPEEE
;
A
#
# COMPACT_ATOMS: atom_id res chain seq x y z
N MET A 1 -47.33 -35.67 -69.68
CA MET A 1 -47.16 -34.24 -69.32
C MET A 1 -46.56 -34.02 -67.91
N ASN A 2 -45.90 -35.02 -67.30
CA ASN A 2 -45.36 -34.92 -65.93
C ASN A 2 -43.82 -35.05 -65.84
N LEU A 3 -43.16 -35.56 -66.89
CA LEU A 3 -41.69 -35.65 -66.94
C LEU A 3 -41.02 -34.29 -67.23
N PHE A 4 -41.59 -33.51 -68.16
CA PHE A 4 -41.03 -32.21 -68.56
C PHE A 4 -41.09 -31.16 -67.44
N LYS A 5 -42.18 -31.16 -66.66
CA LYS A 5 -42.33 -30.29 -65.48
C LYS A 5 -41.35 -30.67 -64.35
N ARG A 6 -41.04 -31.95 -64.18
CA ARG A 6 -40.05 -32.43 -63.19
C ARG A 6 -38.62 -32.01 -63.58
N CYS A 7 -38.28 -32.12 -64.86
CA CYS A 7 -36.96 -31.71 -65.36
C CYS A 7 -36.74 -30.18 -65.25
N LEU A 8 -37.77 -29.39 -65.58
CA LEU A 8 -37.72 -27.93 -65.46
C LEU A 8 -37.63 -27.47 -63.99
N LEU A 9 -38.39 -28.11 -63.09
CA LEU A 9 -38.38 -27.78 -61.67
C LEU A 9 -37.05 -28.16 -61.00
N GLN A 10 -36.44 -29.27 -61.43
CA GLN A 10 -35.14 -29.73 -60.91
C GLN A 10 -33.98 -28.87 -61.42
N GLY A 11 -34.04 -28.37 -62.67
CA GLY A 11 -33.08 -27.39 -63.20
C GLY A 11 -33.15 -26.03 -62.50
N ILE A 12 -34.36 -25.56 -62.17
CA ILE A 12 -34.55 -24.30 -61.41
C ILE A 12 -34.08 -24.45 -59.96
N CYS A 13 -34.30 -25.60 -59.31
CA CYS A 13 -33.76 -25.87 -57.98
C CYS A 13 -32.22 -25.89 -57.95
N CYS A 14 -31.55 -26.43 -58.97
CA CYS A 14 -30.09 -26.42 -59.04
C CYS A 14 -29.50 -25.03 -59.27
N LEU A 15 -30.15 -24.18 -60.08
CA LEU A 15 -29.75 -22.77 -60.26
C LEU A 15 -30.00 -21.93 -59.01
N ALA A 16 -31.11 -22.17 -58.30
CA ALA A 16 -31.43 -21.50 -57.04
C ALA A 16 -30.48 -21.92 -55.90
N LEU A 17 -30.09 -23.21 -55.81
CA LEU A 17 -29.06 -23.65 -54.87
C LEU A 17 -27.67 -23.12 -55.26
N GLY A 18 -27.32 -23.07 -56.55
CA GLY A 18 -26.03 -22.56 -57.02
C GLY A 18 -25.81 -21.07 -56.74
N LEU A 19 -26.87 -20.26 -56.82
CA LEU A 19 -26.81 -18.83 -56.50
C LEU A 19 -26.75 -18.54 -54.99
N LEU A 20 -27.18 -19.47 -54.13
CA LEU A 20 -27.09 -19.34 -52.67
C LEU A 20 -25.71 -19.73 -52.11
N ILE A 21 -24.93 -20.54 -52.85
CA ILE A 21 -23.56 -20.95 -52.44
C ILE A 21 -22.50 -20.00 -53.02
N SER A 22 -22.83 -19.23 -54.07
CA SER A 22 -21.93 -18.21 -54.64
C SER A 22 -21.77 -16.95 -53.76
N GLY A 23 -22.49 -16.87 -52.64
CA GLY A 23 -22.55 -15.70 -51.76
C GLY A 23 -21.66 -15.74 -50.50
N CYS A 24 -20.83 -16.77 -50.28
CA CYS A 24 -20.04 -16.90 -49.03
C CYS A 24 -18.54 -17.13 -49.26
N ALA A 25 -17.88 -16.31 -50.07
CA ALA A 25 -16.42 -16.43 -50.27
C ALA A 25 -15.61 -15.17 -49.91
N THR A 26 -16.18 -14.11 -49.32
CA THR A 26 -15.40 -12.86 -49.14
C THR A 26 -15.73 -11.97 -47.92
N ILE A 27 -16.53 -12.42 -46.94
CA ILE A 27 -16.72 -11.68 -45.67
C ILE A 27 -16.46 -12.63 -44.49
N ASP A 28 -15.25 -13.17 -44.43
CA ASP A 28 -14.77 -13.98 -43.29
C ASP A 28 -13.24 -14.04 -43.29
N ASN A 29 -12.59 -12.87 -43.31
CA ASN A 29 -11.13 -12.80 -43.27
C ASN A 29 -10.65 -11.59 -42.45
N SER A 30 -11.40 -10.48 -42.48
CA SER A 30 -11.07 -9.30 -41.67
C SER A 30 -11.41 -9.47 -40.19
N GLN A 31 -12.59 -10.04 -39.86
CA GLN A 31 -12.99 -10.30 -38.47
C GLN A 31 -12.15 -11.42 -37.84
N ASP A 32 -11.83 -12.46 -38.61
CA ASP A 32 -10.93 -13.53 -38.18
C ASP A 32 -9.50 -13.04 -37.95
N LEU A 33 -9.01 -12.11 -38.77
CA LEU A 33 -7.68 -11.51 -38.56
C LEU A 33 -7.62 -10.68 -37.28
N GLU A 34 -8.68 -9.93 -36.96
CA GLU A 34 -8.75 -9.14 -35.73
C GLU A 34 -8.86 -10.03 -34.49
N ILE A 35 -9.66 -11.11 -34.56
CA ILE A 35 -9.75 -12.12 -33.50
C ILE A 35 -8.39 -12.81 -33.31
N GLN A 36 -7.68 -13.15 -34.38
CA GLN A 36 -6.34 -13.75 -34.30
C GLN A 36 -5.30 -12.80 -33.70
N GLN A 37 -5.34 -11.51 -34.08
CA GLN A 37 -4.48 -10.49 -33.49
C GLN A 37 -4.74 -10.30 -32.00
N LEU A 38 -6.01 -10.27 -31.59
CA LEU A 38 -6.38 -10.15 -30.18
C LEU A 38 -5.98 -11.39 -29.38
N ARG A 39 -6.14 -12.60 -29.93
CA ARG A 39 -5.66 -13.83 -29.30
C ARG A 39 -4.14 -13.81 -29.09
N GLY A 40 -3.37 -13.42 -30.11
CA GLY A 40 -1.92 -13.28 -29.97
C GLY A 40 -1.52 -12.24 -28.93
N ARG A 41 -2.29 -11.14 -28.79
CA ARG A 41 -2.08 -10.16 -27.73
C ARG A 41 -2.44 -10.71 -26.34
N ILE A 42 -3.51 -11.50 -26.22
CA ILE A 42 -3.89 -12.18 -24.97
C ILE A 42 -2.78 -13.15 -24.57
N ASP A 43 -2.32 -14.01 -25.49
CA ASP A 43 -1.24 -14.97 -25.22
C ASP A 43 0.05 -14.26 -24.76
N PHE A 44 0.40 -13.15 -25.41
CA PHE A 44 1.56 -12.34 -25.02
C PHE A 44 1.38 -11.68 -23.64
N LEU A 45 0.20 -11.14 -23.35
CA LEU A 45 -0.07 -10.52 -22.06
C LEU A 45 -0.14 -11.55 -20.93
N GLU A 46 -0.68 -12.74 -21.20
CA GLU A 46 -0.70 -13.85 -20.25
C GLU A 46 0.73 -14.31 -19.92
N GLU A 47 1.62 -14.32 -20.92
CA GLU A 47 3.04 -14.60 -20.74
C GLU A 47 3.73 -13.53 -19.88
N GLU A 48 3.50 -12.25 -20.16
CA GLU A 48 4.08 -11.14 -19.39
C GLU A 48 3.58 -11.16 -17.93
N VAL A 49 2.27 -11.37 -17.73
CA VAL A 49 1.68 -11.51 -16.38
C VAL A 49 2.21 -12.74 -15.66
N ARG A 50 2.50 -13.84 -16.37
CA ARG A 50 3.14 -15.02 -15.78
C ARG A 50 4.54 -14.68 -15.28
N LYS A 51 5.34 -13.99 -16.10
CA LYS A 51 6.69 -13.56 -15.72
C LYS A 51 6.68 -12.61 -14.52
N GLU A 52 5.81 -11.61 -14.52
CA GLU A 52 5.65 -10.70 -13.37
C GLU A 52 5.18 -11.45 -12.10
N ARG A 53 4.32 -12.46 -12.24
CA ARG A 53 3.89 -13.31 -11.11
C ARG A 53 5.05 -14.12 -10.56
N ASP A 54 5.88 -14.70 -11.42
CA ASP A 54 7.05 -15.48 -11.02
C ASP A 54 8.11 -14.59 -10.35
N GLU A 55 8.32 -13.37 -10.87
CA GLU A 55 9.17 -12.35 -10.23
C GLU A 55 8.64 -11.95 -8.85
N ASN A 56 7.32 -11.73 -8.72
CA ASN A 56 6.70 -11.44 -7.42
C ASN A 56 6.77 -12.63 -6.46
N LEU A 57 6.69 -13.86 -6.97
CA LEU A 57 6.80 -15.06 -6.16
C LEU A 57 8.21 -15.21 -5.59
N LEU A 58 9.23 -15.04 -6.43
CA LEU A 58 10.63 -15.07 -6.02
C LEU A 58 10.92 -13.99 -4.97
N LEU A 59 10.46 -12.75 -5.21
CA LEU A 59 10.63 -11.65 -4.27
C LEU A 59 9.90 -11.90 -2.94
N SER A 60 8.77 -12.62 -2.96
CA SER A 60 8.03 -13.00 -1.75
C SER A 60 8.76 -14.05 -0.91
N GLU A 61 9.50 -14.95 -1.55
CA GLU A 61 10.33 -15.97 -0.91
C GLU A 61 11.57 -15.33 -0.27
N GLU A 62 12.26 -14.45 -1.01
CA GLU A 62 13.36 -13.64 -0.48
C GLU A 62 12.92 -12.78 0.73
N LEU A 63 11.72 -12.18 0.66
CA LEU A 63 11.15 -11.40 1.76
C LEU A 63 10.80 -12.29 2.98
N SER A 64 10.35 -13.52 2.75
CA SER A 64 10.08 -14.51 3.80
C SER A 64 11.37 -14.86 4.55
N GLU A 65 12.46 -15.12 3.83
CA GLU A 65 13.77 -15.42 4.45
C GLU A 65 14.35 -14.22 5.20
N ALA A 66 14.28 -13.03 4.62
CA ALA A 66 14.67 -11.78 5.28
C ALA A 66 13.84 -11.49 6.54
N ARG A 67 12.57 -11.91 6.55
CA ARG A 67 11.68 -11.76 7.70
C ARG A 67 12.03 -12.74 8.83
N LEU A 68 12.30 -14.00 8.51
CA LEU A 68 12.69 -15.01 9.51
C LEU A 68 14.01 -14.62 10.19
N THR A 69 14.98 -14.09 9.43
CA THR A 69 16.26 -13.60 9.97
C THR A 69 16.09 -12.34 10.81
N ALA A 70 15.20 -11.41 10.41
CA ALA A 70 14.85 -10.26 11.23
C ALA A 70 14.13 -10.66 12.53
N GLU A 71 13.24 -11.66 12.49
CA GLU A 71 12.55 -12.20 13.67
C GLU A 71 13.51 -12.91 14.63
N GLU A 72 14.55 -13.57 14.14
CA GLU A 72 15.60 -14.20 14.97
C GLU A 72 16.51 -13.17 15.67
N LEU A 73 16.78 -12.03 15.01
CA LEU A 73 17.58 -10.93 15.58
C LEU A 73 16.79 -10.04 16.54
N VAL A 74 15.45 -10.14 16.54
CA VAL A 74 14.57 -9.41 17.47
C VAL A 74 14.16 -10.36 18.59
N SER A 75 15.06 -10.55 19.56
CA SER A 75 14.65 -11.10 20.85
C SER A 75 13.66 -10.11 21.50
N GLN A 76 12.54 -10.63 21.98
CA GLN A 76 11.39 -9.84 22.48
C GLN A 76 11.71 -8.89 23.66
N GLU A 77 12.92 -8.94 24.20
CA GLU A 77 13.38 -8.19 25.39
C GLU A 77 13.71 -6.71 25.09
N ASP A 78 14.05 -6.36 23.84
CA ASP A 78 14.43 -4.97 23.50
C ASP A 78 13.22 -4.08 23.12
N ILE A 79 12.11 -4.66 22.66
CA ILE A 79 10.92 -3.89 22.26
C ILE A 79 10.24 -3.26 23.48
N GLU A 80 10.18 -3.97 24.61
CA GLU A 80 9.54 -3.47 25.83
C GLU A 80 10.29 -2.27 26.43
N ARG A 81 11.62 -2.19 26.25
CA ARG A 81 12.44 -1.02 26.66
C ARG A 81 12.32 0.18 25.70
N ILE A 82 12.14 -0.07 24.41
CA ILE A 82 12.08 0.98 23.38
C ILE A 82 10.69 1.65 23.33
N VAL A 83 9.60 0.89 23.49
CA VAL A 83 8.23 1.42 23.45
C VAL A 83 7.91 2.30 24.67
N VAL A 84 8.51 2.02 25.83
CA VAL A 84 8.26 2.79 27.06
C VAL A 84 8.95 4.17 27.06
N LYS A 85 9.91 4.42 26.15
CA LYS A 85 10.73 5.64 26.19
C LYS A 85 10.18 6.82 25.38
N ILE A 86 9.06 6.68 24.68
CA ILE A 86 8.43 7.79 23.94
C ILE A 86 7.37 8.44 24.84
N PRO A 87 7.59 9.66 25.36
CA PRO A 87 6.61 10.33 26.17
C PRO A 87 5.39 10.79 25.36
N THR A 88 4.21 10.64 25.95
CA THR A 88 3.00 11.27 25.43
C THR A 88 3.04 12.79 25.63
N ALA A 89 2.32 13.53 24.78
CA ALA A 89 2.24 14.99 24.91
C ALA A 89 1.68 15.44 26.27
N THR A 90 0.73 14.69 26.83
CA THR A 90 0.20 14.90 28.18
C THR A 90 1.29 14.76 29.23
N GLN A 91 2.11 13.71 29.17
CA GLN A 91 3.22 13.51 30.09
C GLN A 91 4.25 14.64 29.99
N ILE A 92 4.58 15.11 28.79
CA ILE A 92 5.47 16.25 28.58
C ILE A 92 4.89 17.51 29.24
N GLN A 93 3.61 17.82 29.00
CA GLN A 93 2.96 18.99 29.57
C GLN A 93 2.85 18.92 31.10
N THR A 94 2.51 17.77 31.65
CA THR A 94 2.47 17.52 33.10
C THR A 94 3.85 17.75 33.71
N ALA A 95 4.88 17.12 33.15
CA ALA A 95 6.24 17.25 33.65
C ALA A 95 6.76 18.70 33.55
N LEU A 96 6.49 19.40 32.44
CA LEU A 96 6.86 20.82 32.29
C LEU A 96 6.13 21.72 33.27
N LYS A 97 4.88 21.39 33.60
CA LYS A 97 4.09 22.12 34.59
C LYS A 97 4.63 21.90 35.99
N ASN A 98 4.93 20.65 36.35
CA ASN A 98 5.55 20.29 37.62
C ASN A 98 6.96 20.88 37.76
N ALA A 99 7.71 20.98 36.67
CA ALA A 99 9.00 21.66 36.63
C ALA A 99 8.90 23.20 36.66
N GLY A 100 7.70 23.78 36.62
CA GLY A 100 7.47 25.23 36.68
C GLY A 100 7.64 25.98 35.35
N PHE A 101 7.84 25.28 34.23
CA PHE A 101 8.07 25.89 32.91
C PHE A 101 6.80 26.04 32.06
N TYR A 102 5.70 25.38 32.43
CA TYR A 102 4.44 25.42 31.68
C TYR A 102 3.24 25.76 32.56
N GLN A 103 2.53 26.85 32.23
CA GLN A 103 1.36 27.32 32.97
C GLN A 103 0.02 27.05 32.25
N GLY A 104 0.08 26.43 31.06
CA GLY A 104 -1.09 26.14 30.26
C GLY A 104 -1.92 24.95 30.78
N LYS A 105 -3.03 24.70 30.09
CA LYS A 105 -3.81 23.47 30.31
C LYS A 105 -3.02 22.27 29.77
N ILE A 106 -3.13 21.15 30.48
CA ILE A 106 -2.67 19.85 29.98
C ILE A 106 -3.78 19.32 29.08
N ASP A 107 -3.60 19.47 27.78
CA ASP A 107 -4.58 19.12 26.74
C ASP A 107 -4.04 18.09 25.75
N GLY A 108 -2.78 17.65 25.90
CA GLY A 108 -2.12 16.71 25.01
C GLY A 108 -1.70 17.31 23.67
N VAL A 109 -1.75 18.63 23.49
CA VAL A 109 -1.38 19.30 22.24
C VAL A 109 -0.08 20.10 22.41
N ILE A 110 0.96 19.75 21.64
CA ILE A 110 2.24 20.48 21.64
C ILE A 110 2.13 21.76 20.80
N GLY A 111 1.44 22.77 21.36
CA GLY A 111 1.27 24.10 20.76
C GLY A 111 2.48 25.03 20.99
N PRO A 112 2.40 26.29 20.51
CA PRO A 112 3.47 27.28 20.66
C PRO A 112 3.92 27.49 22.11
N LYS A 113 2.96 27.55 23.05
CA LYS A 113 3.24 27.70 24.49
C LYS A 113 4.00 26.51 25.07
N THR A 114 3.65 25.29 24.66
CA THR A 114 4.35 24.08 25.09
C THR A 114 5.77 24.03 24.51
N LYS A 115 5.94 24.39 23.23
CA LYS A 115 7.27 24.48 22.60
C LYS A 115 8.16 25.52 23.28
N GLU A 116 7.62 26.67 23.65
CA GLU A 116 8.35 27.68 24.41
C GLU A 116 8.77 27.17 25.80
N ALA A 117 7.87 26.50 26.51
CA ALA A 117 8.17 25.84 27.78
C ALA A 117 9.29 24.80 27.63
N ILE A 118 9.25 23.97 26.57
CA ILE A 118 10.31 23.00 26.27
C ILE A 118 11.66 23.71 26.08
N ARG A 119 11.71 24.79 25.29
CA ARG A 119 12.95 25.55 25.09
C ARG A 119 13.47 26.16 26.39
N ASN A 120 12.59 26.69 27.23
CA ASN A 120 12.99 27.28 28.50
C ASN A 120 13.52 26.22 29.47
N PHE A 121 12.87 25.06 29.53
CA PHE A 121 13.36 23.90 30.28
C PHE A 121 14.73 23.44 29.77
N GLN A 122 14.90 23.29 28.45
CA GLN A 122 16.16 22.92 27.83
C GLN A 122 17.28 23.91 28.18
N LYS A 123 17.02 25.22 28.10
CA LYS A 123 17.99 26.25 28.53
C LYS A 123 18.37 26.10 30.01
N ALA A 124 17.38 25.90 30.88
CA ALA A 124 17.62 25.74 32.31
C ALA A 124 18.44 24.49 32.65
N LYS A 125 18.33 23.43 31.83
CA LYS A 125 19.10 22.19 31.97
C LYS A 125 20.40 22.16 31.15
N GLY A 126 20.79 23.28 30.51
CA GLY A 126 22.01 23.34 29.69
C GLY A 126 21.96 22.52 28.40
N LEU A 127 20.75 22.20 27.90
CA LEU A 127 20.51 21.49 26.66
C LEU A 127 20.33 22.45 25.48
N SER A 128 20.49 21.95 24.25
CA SER A 128 20.16 22.71 23.04
C SER A 128 18.66 23.06 23.02
N PRO A 129 18.26 24.34 22.96
CA PRO A 129 16.86 24.75 23.08
C PRO A 129 16.11 24.69 21.74
N ASP A 130 16.05 23.49 21.14
CA ASP A 130 15.38 23.24 19.86
C ASP A 130 13.84 23.16 19.98
N GLY A 131 13.31 23.04 21.20
CA GLY A 131 11.87 22.91 21.47
C GLY A 131 11.31 21.53 21.16
N THR A 132 12.17 20.51 21.02
CA THR A 132 11.81 19.12 20.74
C THR A 132 12.24 18.20 21.88
N VAL A 133 11.34 17.32 22.33
CA VAL A 133 11.63 16.39 23.43
C VAL A 133 12.29 15.11 22.87
N GLY A 134 13.60 15.15 22.67
CA GLY A 134 14.42 13.95 22.42
C GLY A 134 14.82 13.23 23.71
N SER A 135 15.51 12.08 23.61
CA SER A 135 15.86 11.24 24.79
C SER A 135 16.49 12.05 25.92
N LYS A 136 17.52 12.87 25.66
CA LYS A 136 18.18 13.67 26.71
C LYS A 136 17.24 14.65 27.41
N THR A 137 16.33 15.27 26.66
CA THR A 137 15.33 16.17 27.21
C THR A 137 14.34 15.38 28.06
N TRP A 138 13.90 14.22 27.58
CA TRP A 138 12.97 13.36 28.31
C TRP A 138 13.58 12.77 29.60
N ASP A 139 14.83 12.31 29.55
CA ASP A 139 15.53 11.73 30.72
C ASP A 139 15.58 12.74 31.89
N ASN A 140 15.75 14.04 31.60
CA ASN A 140 15.70 15.11 32.61
C ASN A 140 14.28 15.52 32.99
N LEU A 141 13.33 15.44 32.06
CA LEU A 141 11.97 15.93 32.25
C LEU A 141 11.10 14.91 33.00
N ALA A 142 11.34 13.61 32.80
CA ALA A 142 10.59 12.52 33.43
C ALA A 142 10.72 12.51 34.97
N GLU A 143 11.80 13.04 35.53
CA GLU A 143 11.98 13.22 36.98
C GLU A 143 10.80 13.96 37.63
N TYR A 144 10.22 14.91 36.91
CA TYR A 144 9.12 15.75 37.38
C TYR A 144 7.73 15.06 37.33
N LEU A 145 7.66 13.80 36.89
CA LEU A 145 6.45 12.98 37.01
C LEU A 145 6.38 12.19 38.33
N ASN A 146 7.51 12.00 39.02
CA ASN A 146 7.64 11.13 40.18
C ASN A 146 7.90 11.90 41.49
N LEU A 147 7.43 13.14 41.62
CA LEU A 147 7.70 13.93 42.83
C LEU A 147 6.95 13.35 44.05
N PRO A 148 7.64 12.89 45.11
CA PRO A 148 7.05 12.88 46.44
C PRO A 148 6.79 14.35 46.85
N GLU A 149 5.59 14.62 47.35
CA GLU A 149 5.22 15.94 47.87
C GLU A 149 6.17 16.31 49.01
N GLU A 150 7.00 17.34 48.82
CA GLU A 150 7.67 17.99 49.95
C GLU A 150 6.80 19.17 50.41
N GLU A 151 6.19 18.99 51.60
CA GLU A 151 5.52 20.01 52.42
C GLU A 151 6.52 21.03 53.02
#